data_AF-A0A2W5UIQ4-F1
#
_entry.id   AF-A0A2W5UIQ4-F1
#
_cell.length_a   1.000
_cell.length_b   1.000
_cell.length_c   1.000
_cell.angle_alpha   90.00
_cell.angle_beta   90.00
_cell.angle_gamma   90.00
#
_symmetry.space_group_name_H-M   'P 1'
#
loop_
_entity.id
_entity.type
_entity.pdbx_description
1 polymer ?
#
loop_
_entity_poly.entity_id
_entity_poly.type
_entity_poly.pdbx_seq_one_letter_code
_entity_poly.pdbx_strand_id
1 'polypeptide(L)'
;MRAPRGQNLVLLALTMLFLTLMVTMTIGLGLRVRQKQELQNLADAAAFSNAVMTARAYNNAALINRLEVSYWVAQAADQSLISWTTYARGVKMASATAADQLAESSCVARLPNGAQVKRDLGNFKGRVGNFVDDQYRAGFEAADEAAGKESRAIQSAIAGLRSELSDGISSVDGDLQDKLYKAVGSQRVTKHILREAGQDDISVVDTGAGQDPNTAAELTRQEMDCDYGATGTPSLDGLPPGGTGLCLRGTWSDVMLDAAMGTRGSAFLTGRSAVPPRLAAELARADADYGSIRVESTKMGSAYWASSQNHGAAPSGEIAWGDDYGTFTLVAGSCRSDAVEAMSFVRSTHLLDTSDQHMWGVTGGERGEGDARTDHTMGDCTPLCPSVWVRTLGFQPNNDSAADAWGQPKVLVALQRDLNRPDRRFPWELHFKFPFSATGDAAEWDGRGRKLHTRGSNNLNISRQTAVSTGIAYYHRRNHWDEFPNLLNPFWRATLVPIDVDNDPRDLGRALSGQDYKWQRDAWNALRGAGYEALR
;
A
#
# COMPACT_ATOMS: atom_id res chain seq x y z
N MET A 1 49.36 22.53 -82.81
CA MET A 1 49.20 22.20 -81.39
C MET A 1 47.70 22.01 -81.10
N ARG A 2 47.23 20.79 -80.82
CA ARG A 2 45.82 20.54 -80.45
C ARG A 2 45.64 20.86 -78.97
N ALA A 3 44.75 21.79 -78.64
CA ALA A 3 44.43 22.11 -77.25
C ALA A 3 43.57 20.98 -76.64
N PRO A 4 43.95 20.38 -75.50
CA PRO A 4 43.14 19.37 -74.82
C PRO A 4 41.97 20.07 -74.09
N ARG A 5 40.89 20.39 -74.81
CA ARG A 5 39.74 21.16 -74.27
C ARG A 5 38.60 20.32 -73.69
N GLY A 6 38.74 18.98 -73.63
CA GLY A 6 37.71 18.08 -73.09
C GLY A 6 38.01 17.49 -71.71
N GLN A 7 39.28 17.36 -71.32
CA GLN A 7 39.65 16.67 -70.07
C GLN A 7 39.25 17.43 -68.80
N ASN A 8 39.35 18.76 -68.81
CA ASN A 8 39.01 19.56 -67.63
C ASN A 8 37.51 19.53 -67.30
N LEU A 9 36.64 19.45 -68.31
CA LEU A 9 35.19 19.35 -68.10
C LEU A 9 34.79 17.98 -67.55
N VAL A 10 35.46 16.91 -68.01
CA VAL A 10 35.25 15.55 -67.48
C VAL A 10 35.76 15.46 -66.04
N LEU A 11 36.94 16.01 -65.73
CA LEU A 11 37.47 16.07 -64.36
C LEU A 11 36.56 16.90 -63.44
N LEU A 12 36.07 18.05 -63.90
CA LEU A 12 35.13 18.86 -63.13
C LEU A 12 33.80 18.13 -62.88
N ALA A 13 33.24 17.46 -63.90
CA ALA A 13 32.01 16.69 -63.75
C ALA A 13 32.18 15.51 -62.79
N LEU A 14 33.31 14.79 -62.87
CA LEU A 14 33.62 13.67 -61.97
C LEU A 14 33.86 14.12 -60.53
N THR A 15 34.58 15.22 -60.33
CA THR A 15 34.82 15.77 -58.98
C THR A 15 33.54 16.31 -58.36
N MET A 16 32.68 17.00 -59.13
CA MET A 16 31.36 17.45 -58.65
C MET A 16 30.42 16.29 -58.34
N LEU A 17 30.41 15.23 -59.17
CA LEU A 17 29.66 14.01 -58.88
C LEU A 17 30.14 13.38 -57.57
N PHE A 18 31.46 13.26 -57.40
CA PHE A 18 32.05 12.70 -56.19
C PHE A 18 31.68 13.52 -54.93
N LEU A 19 31.81 14.85 -54.99
CA LEU A 19 31.40 15.75 -53.91
C LEU A 19 29.91 15.58 -53.56
N THR A 20 29.06 15.51 -54.58
CA THR A 20 27.60 15.32 -54.39
C THR A 20 27.30 13.98 -53.72
N LEU A 21 27.99 12.90 -54.13
CA LEU A 21 27.86 11.58 -53.49
C LEU A 21 28.34 11.59 -52.03
N MET A 22 29.46 12.25 -51.74
CA MET A 22 29.95 12.36 -50.36
C MET A 22 28.98 13.15 -49.47
N VAL A 23 28.43 14.26 -49.95
CA VAL A 23 27.46 15.08 -49.22
C VAL A 23 26.16 14.30 -48.97
N THR A 24 25.60 13.66 -50.00
CA THR A 24 24.37 12.86 -49.86
C THR A 24 24.55 11.67 -48.91
N MET A 25 25.70 10.99 -48.96
CA MET A 25 26.05 9.93 -48.00
C MET A 25 26.15 10.47 -46.57
N THR A 26 26.80 11.63 -46.39
CA THR A 26 26.94 12.25 -45.06
C THR A 26 25.58 12.65 -44.48
N ILE A 27 24.70 13.23 -45.30
CA ILE A 27 23.34 13.58 -44.88
C ILE A 27 22.53 12.32 -44.55
N GLY A 28 22.64 11.26 -45.36
CA GLY A 28 21.98 9.98 -45.11
C GLY A 28 22.40 9.36 -43.78
N LEU A 29 23.70 9.33 -43.49
CA LEU A 29 24.24 8.88 -42.20
C LEU A 29 23.76 9.77 -41.04
N GLY A 30 23.79 11.09 -41.21
CA GLY A 30 23.33 12.05 -40.19
C GLY A 30 21.86 11.86 -39.82
N LEU A 31 20.99 11.63 -40.81
CA LEU A 31 19.57 11.35 -40.54
C LEU A 31 19.37 10.01 -39.83
N ARG A 32 20.14 8.97 -40.18
CA ARG A 32 20.07 7.67 -39.49
C ARG A 32 20.48 7.79 -38.02
N VAL A 33 21.54 8.55 -37.74
CA VAL A 33 21.95 8.84 -36.36
C VAL A 33 20.85 9.62 -35.62
N ARG A 34 20.27 10.65 -36.25
CA ARG A 34 19.15 11.40 -35.68
C ARG A 34 17.95 10.49 -35.39
N GLN A 35 17.57 9.62 -36.33
CA GLN A 35 16.48 8.67 -36.16
C GLN A 35 16.73 7.69 -34.99
N LYS A 36 18.00 7.31 -34.77
CA LYS A 36 18.41 6.50 -33.62
C LYS A 36 18.28 7.23 -32.31
N GLN A 37 18.79 8.46 -32.24
CA GLN A 37 18.70 9.28 -31.04
C GLN A 37 17.24 9.61 -30.71
N GLU A 38 16.41 9.91 -31.71
CA GLU A 38 14.98 10.15 -31.55
C GLU A 38 14.27 8.92 -30.97
N LEU A 39 14.49 7.73 -31.54
CA LEU A 39 13.89 6.50 -31.05
C LEU A 39 14.33 6.18 -29.61
N GLN A 40 15.61 6.39 -29.27
CA GLN A 40 16.12 6.20 -27.91
C GLN A 40 15.50 7.21 -26.94
N ASN A 41 15.48 8.50 -27.29
CA ASN A 41 14.88 9.55 -26.46
C ASN A 41 13.39 9.29 -26.19
N LEU A 42 12.66 8.75 -27.19
CA LEU A 42 11.26 8.35 -27.02
C LEU A 42 11.11 7.13 -26.10
N ALA A 43 12.02 6.16 -26.21
CA ALA A 43 12.02 5.00 -25.30
C ALA A 43 12.31 5.43 -23.86
N ASP A 44 13.29 6.31 -23.65
CA ASP A 44 13.66 6.87 -22.34
C ASP A 44 12.51 7.70 -21.75
N ALA A 45 11.89 8.57 -22.55
CA ALA A 45 10.73 9.36 -22.11
C ALA A 45 9.55 8.46 -21.72
N ALA A 46 9.29 7.39 -22.48
CA ALA A 46 8.23 6.44 -22.18
C ALA A 46 8.53 5.61 -20.92
N ALA A 47 9.76 5.09 -20.78
CA ALA A 47 10.17 4.31 -19.62
C ALA A 47 10.11 5.14 -18.33
N PHE A 48 10.64 6.37 -18.37
CA PHE A 48 10.54 7.30 -17.26
C PHE A 48 9.08 7.64 -16.92
N SER A 49 8.25 7.91 -17.94
CA SER A 49 6.83 8.25 -17.72
C SER A 49 6.04 7.10 -17.10
N ASN A 50 6.29 5.87 -17.53
CA ASN A 50 5.69 4.69 -16.90
C ASN A 50 6.16 4.54 -15.45
N ALA A 51 7.46 4.68 -15.16
CA ALA A 51 7.98 4.64 -13.80
C ALA A 51 7.39 5.75 -12.91
N VAL A 52 7.19 6.96 -13.45
CA VAL A 52 6.51 8.06 -12.73
C VAL A 52 5.06 7.69 -12.42
N MET A 53 4.36 7.06 -13.35
CA MET A 53 2.99 6.61 -13.15
C MET A 53 2.91 5.53 -12.07
N THR A 54 3.81 4.54 -12.09
CA THR A 54 3.93 3.51 -11.03
C THR A 54 4.24 4.13 -9.68
N ALA A 55 5.23 5.02 -9.59
CA ALA A 55 5.59 5.70 -8.34
C ALA A 55 4.43 6.54 -7.77
N ARG A 56 3.65 7.21 -8.64
CA ARG A 56 2.45 7.95 -8.21
C ARG A 56 1.35 7.01 -7.71
N ALA A 57 1.13 5.88 -8.37
CA ALA A 57 0.17 4.88 -7.90
C ALA A 57 0.56 4.35 -6.51
N TYR A 58 1.85 4.06 -6.28
CA TYR A 58 2.34 3.61 -4.99
C TYR A 58 2.26 4.69 -3.91
N ASN A 59 2.52 5.96 -4.25
CA ASN A 59 2.31 7.08 -3.32
C ASN A 59 0.83 7.25 -2.96
N ASN A 60 -0.08 7.08 -3.92
CA ASN A 60 -1.53 7.12 -3.66
C ASN A 60 -1.94 5.96 -2.75
N ALA A 61 -1.48 4.74 -3.03
CA ALA A 61 -1.70 3.59 -2.16
C ALA A 61 -1.18 3.84 -0.74
N ALA A 62 0.01 4.42 -0.60
CA ALA A 62 0.58 4.75 0.70
C ALA A 62 -0.22 5.80 1.49
N LEU A 63 -0.79 6.79 0.80
CA LEU A 63 -1.67 7.78 1.43
C LEU A 63 -2.99 7.16 1.88
N ILE A 64 -3.57 6.25 1.09
CA ILE A 64 -4.81 5.57 1.46
C ILE A 64 -4.57 4.62 2.65
N ASN A 65 -3.50 3.83 2.64
CA ASN A 65 -3.12 2.98 3.78
C ASN A 65 -2.97 3.79 5.08
N ARG A 66 -2.38 5.00 5.01
CA ARG A 66 -2.28 5.90 6.17
C ARG A 66 -3.64 6.41 6.66
N LEU A 67 -4.52 6.72 5.72
CA LEU A 67 -5.86 7.19 6.03
C LEU A 67 -6.67 6.07 6.71
N GLU A 68 -6.54 4.83 6.24
CA GLU A 68 -7.13 3.65 6.87
C GLU A 68 -6.64 3.48 8.32
N VAL A 69 -5.32 3.53 8.56
CA VAL A 69 -4.76 3.48 9.92
C VAL A 69 -5.31 4.61 10.79
N SER A 70 -5.43 5.83 10.27
CA SER A 70 -6.00 6.95 11.01
C SER A 70 -7.47 6.72 11.39
N TYR A 71 -8.26 6.15 10.48
CA TYR A 71 -9.65 5.81 10.76
C TYR A 71 -9.79 4.73 11.81
N TRP A 72 -8.88 3.75 11.85
CA TRP A 72 -8.86 2.74 12.91
C TRP A 72 -8.54 3.33 14.28
N VAL A 73 -7.55 4.23 14.35
CA VAL A 73 -7.25 4.94 15.60
C VAL A 73 -8.47 5.70 16.11
N ALA A 74 -9.25 6.31 15.21
CA ALA A 74 -10.52 6.95 15.53
C ALA A 74 -11.60 5.95 15.98
N GLN A 75 -11.70 4.78 15.34
CA GLN A 75 -12.62 3.72 15.75
C GLN A 75 -12.29 3.17 17.15
N ALA A 76 -11.03 2.91 17.47
CA ALA A 76 -10.66 2.52 18.83
C ALA A 76 -10.93 3.64 19.84
N ALA A 77 -10.84 4.91 19.42
CA ALA A 77 -11.23 6.06 20.21
C ALA A 77 -12.73 6.07 20.54
N ASP A 78 -13.59 5.69 19.59
CA ASP A 78 -15.04 5.52 19.83
C ASP A 78 -15.33 4.36 20.79
N GLN A 79 -14.75 3.18 20.55
CA GLN A 79 -14.91 2.01 21.44
C GLN A 79 -14.49 2.35 22.87
N SER A 80 -13.38 3.07 22.98
CA SER A 80 -12.89 3.66 24.22
C SER A 80 -13.91 4.57 24.89
N LEU A 81 -14.55 5.46 24.13
CA LEU A 81 -15.51 6.42 24.65
C LEU A 81 -16.77 5.72 25.17
N ILE A 82 -17.30 4.75 24.43
CA ILE A 82 -18.53 4.00 24.78
C ILE A 82 -18.32 3.14 26.04
N SER A 83 -17.17 2.48 26.14
CA SER A 83 -16.79 1.74 27.35
C SER A 83 -16.63 2.70 28.54
N TRP A 84 -16.01 3.86 28.34
CA TRP A 84 -15.75 4.82 29.41
C TRP A 84 -17.01 5.53 29.94
N THR A 85 -17.98 5.85 29.09
CA THR A 85 -19.28 6.43 29.49
C THR A 85 -20.11 5.42 30.28
N THR A 86 -20.16 4.17 29.83
CA THR A 86 -20.88 3.09 30.53
C THR A 86 -20.14 2.55 31.76
N TYR A 87 -18.84 2.81 31.88
CA TYR A 87 -18.08 2.60 33.12
C TYR A 87 -18.67 3.34 34.32
N ALA A 88 -19.32 4.50 34.14
CA ALA A 88 -20.05 5.17 35.22
C ALA A 88 -21.14 4.29 35.86
N ARG A 89 -21.78 3.42 35.07
CA ARG A 89 -22.76 2.45 35.57
C ARG A 89 -22.08 1.30 36.32
N GLY A 90 -20.92 0.85 35.85
CA GLY A 90 -20.08 -0.10 36.59
C GLY A 90 -19.68 0.46 37.97
N VAL A 91 -19.27 1.73 38.02
CA VAL A 91 -18.94 2.43 39.26
C VAL A 91 -20.17 2.58 40.17
N LYS A 92 -21.34 2.89 39.62
CA LYS A 92 -22.60 2.89 40.39
C LYS A 92 -22.82 1.55 41.08
N MET A 93 -22.73 0.44 40.34
CA MET A 93 -22.94 -0.90 40.89
C MET A 93 -21.89 -1.25 41.93
N ALA A 94 -20.60 -1.02 41.63
CA ALA A 94 -19.52 -1.27 42.57
C ALA A 94 -19.63 -0.44 43.86
N SER A 95 -20.05 0.83 43.74
CA SER A 95 -20.28 1.70 44.90
C SER A 95 -21.43 1.22 45.78
N ALA A 96 -22.50 0.70 45.17
CA ALA A 96 -23.63 0.11 45.89
C ALA A 96 -23.21 -1.19 46.59
N THR A 97 -22.51 -2.09 45.90
CA THR A 97 -21.99 -3.34 46.49
C THR A 97 -21.03 -3.06 47.64
N ALA A 98 -20.10 -2.12 47.48
CA ALA A 98 -19.17 -1.74 48.55
C ALA A 98 -19.91 -1.14 49.76
N ALA A 99 -20.96 -0.35 49.52
CA ALA A 99 -21.77 0.24 50.58
C ALA A 99 -22.57 -0.83 51.36
N ASP A 100 -23.18 -1.78 50.64
CA ASP A 100 -23.92 -2.89 51.24
C ASP A 100 -22.98 -3.80 52.06
N GLN A 101 -21.83 -4.20 51.49
CA GLN A 101 -20.80 -4.98 52.19
C GLN A 101 -20.35 -4.30 53.50
N LEU A 102 -20.09 -2.99 53.45
CA LEU A 102 -19.65 -2.25 54.62
C LEU A 102 -20.77 -2.08 55.65
N ALA A 103 -22.00 -1.80 55.21
CA ALA A 103 -23.18 -1.63 56.07
C ALA A 103 -23.55 -2.94 56.80
N GLU A 104 -23.34 -4.09 56.17
CA GLU A 104 -23.58 -5.43 56.75
C GLU A 104 -22.40 -5.96 57.55
N SER A 105 -21.22 -5.31 57.45
CA SER A 105 -20.03 -5.75 58.15
C SER A 105 -20.17 -5.74 59.68
N SER A 106 -19.54 -6.72 60.32
CA SER A 106 -19.42 -6.75 61.79
C SER A 106 -18.62 -5.56 62.35
N CYS A 107 -17.78 -4.92 61.53
CA CYS A 107 -17.03 -3.73 61.91
C CYS A 107 -17.98 -2.55 62.16
N VAL A 108 -18.85 -2.23 61.19
CA VAL A 108 -19.83 -1.13 61.33
C VAL A 108 -20.81 -1.40 62.47
N ALA A 109 -21.20 -2.65 62.69
CA ALA A 109 -22.06 -3.03 63.82
C ALA A 109 -21.44 -2.75 65.20
N ARG A 110 -20.10 -2.69 65.31
CA ARG A 110 -19.38 -2.39 66.57
C ARG A 110 -19.05 -0.91 66.76
N LEU A 111 -19.26 -0.07 65.75
CA LEU A 111 -19.01 1.36 65.87
C LEU A 111 -20.04 2.02 66.81
N PRO A 112 -19.64 2.98 67.66
CA PRO A 112 -20.56 3.71 68.53
C PRO A 112 -21.70 4.41 67.78
N ASN A 113 -21.45 4.81 66.53
CA ASN A 113 -22.39 5.46 65.61
C ASN A 113 -22.84 4.53 64.46
N GLY A 114 -22.74 3.21 64.61
CA GLY A 114 -22.98 2.25 63.52
C GLY A 114 -24.34 2.39 62.82
N ALA A 115 -25.42 2.68 63.55
CA ALA A 115 -26.75 2.90 62.97
C ALA A 115 -26.81 4.15 62.08
N GLN A 116 -26.06 5.21 62.43
CA GLN A 116 -25.94 6.41 61.61
C GLN A 116 -25.11 6.11 60.37
N VAL A 117 -23.97 5.45 60.52
CA VAL A 117 -23.10 5.02 59.40
C VAL A 117 -23.87 4.18 58.38
N LYS A 118 -24.72 3.24 58.82
CA LYS A 118 -25.57 2.45 57.91
C LYS A 118 -26.56 3.33 57.11
N ARG A 119 -27.17 4.33 57.75
CA ARG A 119 -28.04 5.29 57.05
C ARG A 119 -27.26 6.11 56.04
N ASP A 120 -26.07 6.56 56.41
CA ASP A 120 -25.21 7.37 55.55
C ASP A 120 -24.72 6.58 54.33
N LEU A 121 -24.37 5.29 54.49
CA LEU A 121 -24.07 4.38 53.39
C LEU A 121 -25.26 4.18 52.44
N GLY A 122 -26.48 4.05 52.99
CA GLY A 122 -27.71 3.99 52.19
C GLY A 122 -27.99 5.28 51.41
N ASN A 123 -27.80 6.44 52.05
CA ASN A 123 -27.93 7.75 51.42
C ASN A 123 -26.87 7.96 50.33
N PHE A 124 -25.61 7.56 50.59
CA PHE A 124 -24.52 7.55 49.63
C PHE A 124 -24.87 6.72 48.39
N LYS A 125 -25.34 5.48 48.59
CA LYS A 125 -25.78 4.59 47.51
C LYS A 125 -26.89 5.22 46.66
N GLY A 126 -27.90 5.81 47.31
CA GLY A 126 -28.99 6.50 46.61
C GLY A 126 -28.50 7.73 45.82
N ARG A 127 -27.62 8.53 46.41
CA ARG A 127 -27.07 9.74 45.79
C ARG A 127 -26.23 9.44 44.55
N VAL A 128 -25.25 8.54 44.67
CA VAL A 128 -24.41 8.15 43.53
C VAL A 128 -25.26 7.49 42.45
N GLY A 129 -26.22 6.64 42.85
CA GLY A 129 -27.15 6.01 41.93
C GLY A 129 -27.98 7.00 41.12
N ASN A 130 -28.65 7.94 41.80
CA ASN A 130 -29.46 8.97 41.16
C ASN A 130 -28.61 9.87 40.26
N PHE A 131 -27.42 10.26 40.72
CA PHE A 131 -26.52 11.09 39.93
C PHE A 131 -26.10 10.40 38.62
N VAL A 132 -25.72 9.12 38.67
CA VAL A 132 -25.33 8.38 37.46
C VAL A 132 -26.52 8.23 36.52
N ASP A 133 -27.72 7.95 37.04
CA ASP A 133 -28.93 7.84 36.22
C ASP A 133 -29.29 9.18 35.55
N ASP A 134 -29.16 10.28 36.27
CA ASP A 134 -29.38 11.64 35.75
C ASP A 134 -28.33 12.02 34.70
N GLN A 135 -27.04 11.77 34.95
CA GLN A 135 -25.98 12.05 33.96
C GLN A 135 -26.13 11.18 32.72
N TYR A 136 -26.56 9.93 32.88
CA TYR A 136 -26.75 9.04 31.75
C TYR A 136 -27.87 9.55 30.83
N ARG A 137 -29.04 9.86 31.39
CA ARG A 137 -30.17 10.45 30.66
C ARG A 137 -29.85 11.83 30.08
N ALA A 138 -29.03 12.61 30.78
CA ALA A 138 -28.69 13.96 30.36
C ALA A 138 -27.64 14.01 29.22
N GLY A 139 -26.93 12.91 28.93
CA GLY A 139 -25.97 12.96 27.82
C GLY A 139 -25.11 11.73 27.54
N PHE A 140 -24.90 10.78 28.46
CA PHE A 140 -24.08 9.60 28.11
C PHE A 140 -24.79 8.69 27.10
N GLU A 141 -26.12 8.53 27.20
CA GLU A 141 -26.89 7.78 26.19
C GLU A 141 -26.73 8.36 24.78
N ALA A 142 -26.83 9.69 24.68
CA ALA A 142 -26.64 10.37 23.40
C ALA A 142 -25.19 10.32 22.91
N ALA A 143 -24.21 10.29 23.81
CA ALA A 143 -22.80 10.16 23.47
C ALA A 143 -22.47 8.75 22.95
N ASP A 144 -23.04 7.71 23.56
CA ASP A 144 -22.88 6.31 23.14
C ASP A 144 -23.50 6.11 21.75
N GLU A 145 -24.73 6.59 21.54
CA GLU A 145 -25.39 6.51 20.24
C GLU A 145 -24.62 7.29 19.15
N ALA A 146 -24.07 8.46 19.50
CA ALA A 146 -23.26 9.26 18.59
C ALA A 146 -21.94 8.57 18.21
N ALA A 147 -21.23 8.01 19.19
CA ALA A 147 -20.01 7.25 18.97
C ALA A 147 -20.28 5.99 18.12
N GLY A 148 -21.41 5.31 18.32
CA GLY A 148 -21.83 4.20 17.48
C GLY A 148 -22.12 4.58 16.03
N LYS A 149 -22.79 5.72 15.83
CA LYS A 149 -23.01 6.28 14.48
C LYS A 149 -21.69 6.67 13.81
N GLU A 150 -20.77 7.27 14.56
CA GLU A 150 -19.43 7.64 14.08
C GLU A 150 -18.63 6.39 13.67
N SER A 151 -18.58 5.36 14.52
CA SER A 151 -17.94 4.07 14.22
C SER A 151 -18.45 3.44 12.92
N ARG A 152 -19.77 3.44 12.69
CA ARG A 152 -20.36 2.97 11.42
C ARG A 152 -20.00 3.84 10.21
N ALA A 153 -19.94 5.15 10.39
CA ALA A 153 -19.57 6.09 9.34
C ALA A 153 -18.09 5.93 8.94
N ILE A 154 -17.20 5.81 9.94
CA ILE A 154 -15.77 5.53 9.78
C ILE A 154 -15.57 4.25 8.94
N GLN A 155 -16.31 3.20 9.26
CA GLN A 155 -16.21 1.94 8.51
C GLN A 155 -16.72 2.04 7.09
N SER A 156 -17.80 2.78 6.86
CA SER A 156 -18.30 3.03 5.51
C SER A 156 -17.25 3.78 4.68
N ALA A 157 -16.52 4.72 5.28
CA ALA A 157 -15.41 5.42 4.64
C ALA A 157 -14.23 4.48 4.35
N ILE A 158 -13.82 3.63 5.31
CA ILE A 158 -12.79 2.60 5.11
C ILE A 158 -13.19 1.64 3.97
N ALA A 159 -14.44 1.18 3.94
CA ALA A 159 -14.94 0.29 2.89
C ALA A 159 -14.88 0.95 1.49
N GLY A 160 -15.18 2.25 1.41
CA GLY A 160 -15.02 3.03 0.18
C GLY A 160 -13.56 3.13 -0.27
N LEU A 161 -12.65 3.49 0.64
CA LEU A 161 -11.20 3.54 0.35
C LEU A 161 -10.66 2.19 -0.14
N ARG A 162 -11.14 1.10 0.44
CA ARG A 162 -10.81 -0.26 0.00
C ARG A 162 -11.24 -0.53 -1.44
N SER A 163 -12.47 -0.16 -1.81
CA SER A 163 -12.97 -0.38 -3.18
C SER A 163 -12.12 0.34 -4.23
N GLU A 164 -11.45 1.43 -3.83
CA GLU A 164 -10.47 2.11 -4.67
C GLU A 164 -9.13 1.38 -4.75
N LEU A 165 -8.66 0.76 -3.65
CA LEU A 165 -7.37 0.06 -3.63
C LEU A 165 -7.40 -1.31 -4.29
N SER A 166 -8.44 -2.10 -4.03
CA SER A 166 -8.52 -3.48 -4.47
C SER A 166 -9.91 -4.07 -4.35
N ASP A 167 -10.36 -4.77 -5.40
CA ASP A 167 -11.53 -5.62 -5.33
C ASP A 167 -11.16 -7.06 -5.68
N GLY A 168 -11.28 -7.93 -4.68
CA GLY A 168 -11.19 -9.37 -4.90
C GLY A 168 -12.38 -9.92 -5.69
N ILE A 169 -13.48 -9.18 -5.84
CA ILE A 169 -14.73 -9.64 -6.48
C ILE A 169 -15.46 -8.48 -7.18
N SER A 170 -15.07 -8.19 -8.43
CA SER A 170 -15.88 -7.55 -9.48
C SER A 170 -16.29 -6.08 -9.33
N SER A 171 -15.37 -5.14 -9.62
CA SER A 171 -15.73 -3.78 -10.03
C SER A 171 -15.77 -3.65 -11.56
N VAL A 172 -16.77 -2.91 -12.08
CA VAL A 172 -16.99 -2.71 -13.54
C VAL A 172 -15.89 -1.85 -14.18
N ASP A 173 -15.26 -0.96 -13.40
CA ASP A 173 -14.21 -0.02 -13.85
C ASP A 173 -12.78 -0.40 -13.43
N GLY A 174 -12.60 -1.49 -12.67
CA GLY A 174 -11.32 -1.93 -12.09
C GLY A 174 -10.85 -1.07 -10.91
N ASP A 175 -10.20 -1.67 -9.91
CA ASP A 175 -9.57 -0.97 -8.78
C ASP A 175 -8.22 -0.32 -9.17
N LEU A 176 -7.55 0.39 -8.26
CA LEU A 176 -6.26 1.04 -8.50
C LEU A 176 -5.18 0.05 -8.98
N GLN A 177 -5.10 -1.13 -8.36
CA GLN A 177 -4.12 -2.16 -8.70
C GLN A 177 -4.37 -2.70 -10.11
N ASP A 178 -5.61 -3.10 -10.42
CA ASP A 178 -6.04 -3.60 -11.71
C ASP A 178 -5.88 -2.52 -12.81
N LYS A 179 -6.24 -1.26 -12.52
CA LYS A 179 -6.00 -0.12 -13.41
C LYS A 179 -4.51 0.05 -13.70
N LEU A 180 -3.65 -0.02 -12.68
CA LEU A 180 -2.20 0.05 -12.83
C LEU A 180 -1.68 -1.11 -13.68
N TYR A 181 -2.03 -2.36 -13.34
CA TYR A 181 -1.59 -3.55 -14.06
C TYR A 181 -2.07 -3.56 -15.51
N LYS A 182 -3.32 -3.19 -15.77
CA LYS A 182 -3.84 -3.02 -17.14
C LYS A 182 -3.12 -1.89 -17.87
N ALA A 183 -2.87 -0.74 -17.23
CA ALA A 183 -2.21 0.38 -17.89
C ALA A 183 -0.77 0.04 -18.29
N VAL A 184 -0.03 -0.62 -17.41
CA VAL A 184 1.37 -0.99 -17.64
C VAL A 184 1.49 -2.21 -18.55
N GLY A 185 0.70 -3.26 -18.31
CA GLY A 185 0.67 -4.47 -19.15
C GLY A 185 0.18 -4.20 -20.58
N SER A 186 -0.66 -3.18 -20.79
CA SER A 186 -1.03 -2.75 -22.15
C SER A 186 -0.11 -1.68 -22.74
N GLN A 187 0.92 -1.23 -22.00
CA GLN A 187 1.84 -0.16 -22.37
C GLN A 187 1.08 1.13 -22.78
N ARG A 188 0.01 1.45 -22.04
CA ARG A 188 -0.96 2.49 -22.40
C ARG A 188 -0.32 3.87 -22.51
N VAL A 189 0.52 4.23 -21.54
CA VAL A 189 1.24 5.52 -21.50
C VAL A 189 2.21 5.61 -22.69
N THR A 190 2.98 4.56 -22.95
CA THR A 190 3.88 4.47 -24.11
C THR A 190 3.11 4.69 -25.42
N LYS A 191 1.98 3.99 -25.61
CA LYS A 191 1.13 4.14 -26.80
C LYS A 191 0.53 5.55 -26.92
N HIS A 192 0.26 6.23 -25.81
CA HIS A 192 -0.21 7.61 -25.82
C HIS A 192 0.91 8.58 -26.22
N ILE A 193 2.11 8.43 -25.64
CA ILE A 193 3.30 9.25 -25.98
C ILE A 193 3.60 9.17 -27.49
N LEU A 194 3.57 7.98 -28.08
CA LEU A 194 3.82 7.82 -29.52
C LEU A 194 2.79 8.55 -30.40
N ARG A 195 1.51 8.52 -30.00
CA ARG A 195 0.45 9.24 -30.72
C ARG A 195 0.63 10.75 -30.62
N GLU A 196 0.89 11.27 -29.42
CA GLU A 196 1.12 12.71 -29.20
C GLU A 196 2.40 13.20 -29.88
N ALA A 197 3.43 12.36 -29.96
CA ALA A 197 4.66 12.67 -30.68
C ALA A 197 4.51 12.64 -32.21
N GLY A 198 3.35 12.22 -32.74
CA GLY A 198 3.10 12.10 -34.18
C GLY A 198 3.98 11.06 -34.87
N GLN A 199 4.44 10.04 -34.14
CA GLN A 199 5.37 9.02 -34.63
C GLN A 199 4.60 7.77 -35.07
N ASP A 200 4.10 7.79 -36.30
CA ASP A 200 3.35 6.69 -36.91
C ASP A 200 4.23 5.54 -37.44
N ASP A 201 5.54 5.79 -37.55
CA ASP A 201 6.59 4.86 -37.99
C ASP A 201 7.23 4.07 -36.84
N ILE A 202 6.86 4.40 -35.60
CA ILE A 202 7.31 3.72 -34.39
C ILE A 202 6.16 2.92 -33.80
N SER A 203 6.40 1.64 -33.56
CA SER A 203 5.49 0.77 -32.81
C SER A 203 6.10 0.41 -31.46
N VAL A 204 5.25 0.29 -30.44
CA VAL A 204 5.62 -0.47 -29.25
C VAL A 204 5.92 -1.90 -29.72
N VAL A 205 6.97 -2.50 -29.18
CA VAL A 205 7.17 -3.95 -29.27
C VAL A 205 6.07 -4.58 -28.43
N ASP A 206 4.88 -4.63 -29.03
CA ASP A 206 3.66 -5.12 -28.42
C ASP A 206 3.73 -6.63 -28.48
N THR A 207 3.70 -7.21 -27.31
CA THR A 207 3.91 -8.63 -27.10
C THR A 207 2.67 -9.27 -26.50
N GLY A 208 1.51 -8.61 -26.65
CA GLY A 208 0.21 -9.09 -26.23
C GLY A 208 0.07 -9.18 -24.72
N ALA A 209 -1.01 -8.60 -24.19
CA ALA A 209 -1.49 -9.02 -22.89
C ALA A 209 -2.02 -10.46 -23.02
N GLY A 210 -1.21 -11.46 -22.64
CA GLY A 210 -1.69 -12.82 -22.37
C GLY A 210 -1.40 -13.94 -23.39
N GLN A 211 -0.38 -13.86 -24.26
CA GLN A 211 -0.02 -15.00 -25.14
C GLN A 211 1.43 -15.52 -25.04
N ASP A 212 2.38 -14.76 -24.50
CA ASP A 212 3.75 -15.24 -24.23
C ASP A 212 4.22 -14.66 -22.87
N PRO A 213 4.74 -15.48 -21.92
CA PRO A 213 5.27 -14.98 -20.64
C PRO A 213 6.56 -14.16 -20.78
N ASN A 214 7.16 -14.10 -21.96
CA ASN A 214 8.45 -13.46 -22.16
C ASN A 214 8.28 -12.13 -22.87
N THR A 215 7.92 -11.06 -22.16
CA THR A 215 7.66 -9.79 -22.84
C THR A 215 7.94 -8.55 -22.01
N ALA A 216 8.18 -7.39 -22.63
CA ALA A 216 8.49 -6.15 -21.87
C ALA A 216 7.33 -5.71 -20.96
N ALA A 217 6.09 -5.86 -21.46
CA ALA A 217 4.88 -5.62 -20.69
C ALA A 217 4.71 -6.61 -19.53
N GLU A 218 5.03 -7.87 -19.80
CA GLU A 218 4.84 -8.95 -18.84
C GLU A 218 5.93 -8.99 -17.76
N LEU A 219 7.18 -8.68 -18.12
CA LEU A 219 8.25 -8.42 -17.17
C LEU A 219 7.88 -7.26 -16.25
N THR A 220 7.43 -6.14 -16.82
CA THR A 220 7.02 -5.02 -15.98
C THR A 220 5.87 -5.40 -15.04
N ARG A 221 4.92 -6.22 -15.51
CA ARG A 221 3.87 -6.75 -14.66
C ARG A 221 4.44 -7.66 -13.56
N GLN A 222 5.32 -8.60 -13.90
CA GLN A 222 6.00 -9.49 -12.96
C GLN A 222 6.72 -8.72 -11.85
N GLU A 223 7.37 -7.61 -12.18
CA GLU A 223 8.08 -6.73 -11.23
C GLU A 223 7.15 -5.98 -10.28
N MET A 224 5.87 -5.84 -10.65
CA MET A 224 4.88 -5.08 -9.89
C MET A 224 3.84 -5.96 -9.20
N ASP A 225 3.61 -7.18 -9.67
CA ASP A 225 2.56 -8.08 -9.25
C ASP A 225 3.18 -9.26 -8.51
N CYS A 226 3.11 -9.24 -7.18
CA CYS A 226 3.78 -10.27 -6.38
C CYS A 226 3.09 -11.65 -6.45
N ASP A 227 1.86 -11.72 -6.98
CA ASP A 227 1.14 -12.96 -7.25
C ASP A 227 1.32 -13.40 -8.73
N TYR A 228 2.18 -12.72 -9.49
CA TYR A 228 2.48 -13.06 -10.88
C TYR A 228 2.93 -14.53 -11.01
N GLY A 229 2.21 -15.31 -11.81
CA GLY A 229 2.49 -16.73 -12.06
C GLY A 229 1.97 -17.70 -10.99
N ALA A 230 1.26 -17.22 -9.96
CA ALA A 230 0.60 -18.09 -8.99
C ALA A 230 -0.61 -18.79 -9.64
N THR A 231 -0.60 -20.13 -9.70
CA THR A 231 -1.75 -20.93 -10.13
C THR A 231 -2.73 -21.10 -8.96
N GLY A 232 -3.67 -20.17 -8.81
CA GLY A 232 -4.73 -20.24 -7.80
C GLY A 232 -5.42 -18.89 -7.61
N THR A 233 -6.62 -18.88 -7.02
CA THR A 233 -7.17 -17.65 -6.42
C THR A 233 -6.12 -17.05 -5.48
N PRO A 234 -5.88 -15.71 -5.49
CA PRO A 234 -4.89 -15.08 -4.62
C PRO A 234 -5.12 -15.60 -3.21
N SER A 235 -4.17 -16.39 -2.69
CA SER A 235 -4.46 -17.31 -1.60
C SER A 235 -5.00 -16.51 -0.43
N LEU A 236 -6.27 -16.77 -0.10
CA LEU A 236 -6.87 -16.26 1.12
C LEU A 236 -6.12 -16.80 2.36
N ASP A 237 -5.29 -17.84 2.17
CA ASP A 237 -4.76 -18.76 3.17
C ASP A 237 -3.26 -18.62 3.47
N GLY A 238 -2.63 -17.47 3.23
CA GLY A 238 -1.29 -17.20 3.79
C GLY A 238 -0.11 -18.00 3.20
N LEU A 239 -0.22 -18.63 2.02
CA LEU A 239 0.93 -19.19 1.30
C LEU A 239 1.86 -18.06 0.86
N PRO A 240 3.19 -18.07 1.07
CA PRO A 240 4.09 -16.95 0.71
C PRO A 240 4.03 -16.59 -0.78
N PRO A 241 4.19 -15.30 -1.15
CA PRO A 241 4.16 -14.87 -2.54
C PRO A 241 5.33 -15.50 -3.32
N GLY A 242 5.11 -15.77 -4.60
CA GLY A 242 6.14 -16.30 -5.49
C GLY A 242 7.10 -15.24 -6.01
N GLY A 243 6.75 -13.95 -5.88
CA GLY A 243 7.51 -12.82 -6.42
C GLY A 243 7.53 -11.57 -5.52
N THR A 244 7.99 -10.46 -6.09
CA THR A 244 8.19 -9.14 -5.44
C THR A 244 7.16 -8.13 -5.97
N GLY A 245 6.99 -6.99 -5.30
CA GLY A 245 6.13 -5.91 -5.77
C GLY A 245 4.84 -5.71 -4.95
N LEU A 246 3.81 -5.18 -5.59
CA LEU A 246 2.52 -4.83 -4.99
C LEU A 246 1.70 -6.09 -4.71
N CYS A 247 1.29 -6.27 -3.46
CA CYS A 247 0.56 -7.43 -2.98
C CYS A 247 -0.79 -7.07 -2.38
N LEU A 248 -1.77 -7.94 -2.64
CA LEU A 248 -3.04 -7.95 -1.92
C LEU A 248 -3.07 -9.02 -0.83
N ARG A 249 -2.50 -8.75 0.35
CA ARG A 249 -2.38 -9.78 1.39
C ARG A 249 -2.63 -9.28 2.81
N GLY A 250 -3.23 -10.17 3.60
CA GLY A 250 -3.46 -9.99 5.04
C GLY A 250 -2.21 -10.19 5.90
N THR A 251 -1.12 -10.81 5.43
CA THR A 251 0.04 -11.07 6.30
C THR A 251 0.90 -9.83 6.57
N TRP A 252 0.98 -8.88 5.62
CA TRP A 252 1.49 -7.52 5.91
C TRP A 252 0.47 -6.66 6.68
N SER A 253 -0.79 -7.11 6.75
CA SER A 253 -1.80 -6.44 7.56
C SER A 253 -1.52 -6.58 9.05
N ASP A 254 -0.78 -7.60 9.51
CA ASP A 254 -0.36 -7.65 10.92
C ASP A 254 0.62 -6.52 11.28
N VAL A 255 1.43 -6.03 10.32
CA VAL A 255 2.31 -4.86 10.57
C VAL A 255 1.52 -3.56 10.57
N MET A 256 0.47 -3.46 9.75
CA MET A 256 -0.48 -2.34 9.81
C MET A 256 -1.28 -2.38 11.11
N LEU A 257 -1.56 -3.59 11.62
CA LEU A 257 -2.13 -3.85 12.94
C LEU A 257 -1.17 -3.35 13.96
N ASP A 258 0.07 -3.81 13.96
CA ASP A 258 1.10 -3.31 14.85
C ASP A 258 1.32 -1.79 14.73
N ALA A 259 1.12 -1.18 13.55
CA ALA A 259 1.19 0.27 13.36
C ALA A 259 -0.01 1.00 13.99
N ALA A 260 -1.23 0.50 13.79
CA ALA A 260 -2.43 1.01 14.45
C ALA A 260 -2.38 0.76 15.96
N MET A 261 -2.00 -0.44 16.39
CA MET A 261 -1.70 -0.85 17.76
C MET A 261 -0.52 -0.09 18.37
N GLY A 262 0.40 0.44 17.56
CA GLY A 262 1.46 1.33 18.01
C GLY A 262 0.91 2.60 18.65
N THR A 263 -0.34 2.96 18.35
CA THR A 263 -1.06 4.04 19.04
C THR A 263 -1.60 3.63 20.41
N ARG A 264 -1.46 2.37 20.85
CA ARG A 264 -1.72 1.93 22.25
C ARG A 264 -0.94 2.76 23.27
N GLY A 265 0.18 3.38 22.91
CA GLY A 265 0.89 4.30 23.80
C GLY A 265 0.20 5.65 24.02
N SER A 266 -0.86 5.97 23.25
CA SER A 266 -1.61 7.22 23.37
C SER A 266 -2.52 7.19 24.60
N ALA A 267 -2.40 8.21 25.46
CA ALA A 267 -3.21 8.37 26.67
C ALA A 267 -4.73 8.48 26.41
N PHE A 268 -5.13 8.71 25.15
CA PHE A 268 -6.53 8.68 24.72
C PHE A 268 -7.06 7.24 24.60
N LEU A 269 -6.21 6.32 24.14
CA LEU A 269 -6.55 4.91 23.90
C LEU A 269 -6.19 4.01 25.06
N THR A 270 -5.26 4.39 25.94
CA THR A 270 -4.86 3.63 27.13
C THR A 270 -4.68 4.53 28.34
N GLY A 271 -4.83 3.95 29.54
CA GLY A 271 -4.65 4.70 30.78
C GLY A 271 -5.77 5.72 31.03
N ARG A 272 -6.95 5.52 30.42
CA ARG A 272 -8.18 6.23 30.78
C ARG A 272 -8.56 5.83 32.19
N SER A 273 -8.02 6.58 33.12
CA SER A 273 -7.85 6.17 34.50
C SER A 273 -8.71 6.96 35.47
N ALA A 274 -9.57 7.82 34.93
CA ALA A 274 -10.46 8.64 35.72
C ALA A 274 -11.89 8.23 35.43
N VAL A 275 -12.64 7.94 36.49
CA VAL A 275 -14.11 8.04 36.45
C VAL A 275 -14.49 9.40 35.83
N PRO A 276 -15.61 9.50 35.09
CA PRO A 276 -16.02 10.75 34.47
C PRO A 276 -15.90 11.94 35.43
N PRO A 277 -15.31 13.09 35.05
CA PRO A 277 -14.98 14.16 35.97
C PRO A 277 -16.16 14.64 36.83
N ARG A 278 -17.37 14.60 36.27
CA ARG A 278 -18.60 14.92 37.00
C ARG A 278 -18.92 13.88 38.08
N LEU A 279 -18.73 12.59 37.80
CA LEU A 279 -18.84 11.51 38.79
C LEU A 279 -17.74 11.59 39.83
N ALA A 280 -16.50 11.92 39.44
CA ALA A 280 -15.41 12.17 40.39
C ALA A 280 -15.78 13.28 41.39
N ALA A 281 -16.32 14.39 40.88
CA ALA A 281 -16.76 15.51 41.71
C ALA A 281 -17.93 15.12 42.64
N GLU A 282 -18.87 14.30 42.16
CA GLU A 282 -19.98 13.83 42.97
C GLU A 282 -19.53 12.88 44.08
N LEU A 283 -18.62 11.95 43.77
CA LEU A 283 -18.02 11.07 44.78
C LEU A 283 -17.28 11.87 45.87
N ALA A 284 -16.57 12.94 45.49
CA ALA A 284 -15.91 13.83 46.46
C ALA A 284 -16.91 14.63 47.31
N ARG A 285 -18.04 15.07 46.74
CA ARG A 285 -19.11 15.73 47.51
C ARG A 285 -19.81 14.76 48.46
N ALA A 286 -20.04 13.53 48.02
CA ALA A 286 -20.63 12.50 48.84
C ALA A 286 -19.74 12.15 50.05
N ASP A 287 -18.42 12.05 49.86
CA ASP A 287 -17.47 11.89 50.98
C ASP A 287 -17.58 13.04 52.00
N ALA A 288 -17.66 14.29 51.52
CA ALA A 288 -17.78 15.46 52.37
C ALA A 288 -19.10 15.52 53.18
N ASP A 289 -20.23 15.17 52.55
CA ASP A 289 -21.56 15.33 53.16
C ASP A 289 -21.92 14.21 54.15
N TYR A 290 -21.36 13.01 53.97
CA TYR A 290 -21.63 11.85 54.85
C TYR A 290 -20.54 11.61 55.90
N GLY A 291 -19.49 12.44 55.93
CA GLY A 291 -18.58 12.62 57.08
C GLY A 291 -17.78 11.39 57.51
N SER A 292 -17.76 10.31 56.73
CA SER A 292 -17.05 9.06 57.05
C SER A 292 -17.03 8.09 55.87
N ILE A 293 -16.74 8.51 54.63
CA ILE A 293 -16.77 7.59 53.47
C ILE A 293 -15.61 7.89 52.49
N ARG A 294 -14.40 7.40 52.77
CA ARG A 294 -13.26 7.56 51.85
C ARG A 294 -13.35 6.57 50.68
N VAL A 295 -13.38 7.09 49.46
CA VAL A 295 -13.40 6.32 48.21
C VAL A 295 -11.98 6.18 47.64
N GLU A 296 -11.51 4.95 47.42
CA GLU A 296 -10.25 4.69 46.70
C GLU A 296 -10.55 4.02 45.35
N SER A 297 -10.15 4.67 44.24
CA SER A 297 -10.34 4.18 42.87
C SER A 297 -8.98 3.91 42.20
N THR A 298 -8.80 2.70 41.64
CA THR A 298 -7.61 2.35 40.84
C THR A 298 -7.85 2.54 39.34
N LYS A 299 -6.76 2.76 38.61
CA LYS A 299 -6.68 3.47 37.32
C LYS A 299 -6.43 2.53 36.14
N MET A 300 -7.44 2.01 35.43
CA MET A 300 -7.20 1.16 34.24
C MET A 300 -8.29 1.29 33.16
N GLY A 301 -7.90 1.43 31.89
CA GLY A 301 -8.84 1.52 30.77
C GLY A 301 -8.12 1.62 29.42
N SER A 302 -8.60 0.90 28.41
CA SER A 302 -8.00 0.89 27.07
C SER A 302 -8.96 0.53 25.94
N ALA A 303 -8.54 0.76 24.69
CA ALA A 303 -9.18 0.18 23.52
C ALA A 303 -8.13 -0.50 22.62
N TYR A 304 -8.47 -1.63 22.03
CA TYR A 304 -7.54 -2.49 21.29
C TYR A 304 -8.26 -3.48 20.38
N TRP A 305 -7.51 -4.09 19.46
CA TRP A 305 -7.99 -5.14 18.56
C TRP A 305 -7.33 -6.46 18.95
N ALA A 306 -8.11 -7.41 19.44
CA ALA A 306 -7.59 -8.68 19.95
C ALA A 306 -8.63 -9.79 19.93
N SER A 307 -8.17 -11.04 19.86
CA SER A 307 -9.06 -12.21 19.79
C SER A 307 -9.85 -12.46 21.07
N SER A 308 -9.48 -11.81 22.18
CA SER A 308 -10.16 -11.90 23.48
C SER A 308 -9.95 -10.63 24.29
N GLN A 309 -10.77 -10.43 25.33
CA GLN A 309 -10.67 -9.34 26.32
C GLN A 309 -9.41 -9.48 27.20
N ASN A 310 -8.24 -9.31 26.61
CA ASN A 310 -6.96 -9.37 27.28
C ASN A 310 -5.93 -8.56 26.47
N HIS A 311 -5.24 -7.64 27.13
CA HIS A 311 -4.20 -6.82 26.48
C HIS A 311 -3.07 -7.63 25.83
N GLY A 312 -2.80 -8.84 26.34
CA GLY A 312 -1.79 -9.77 25.82
C GLY A 312 -2.30 -10.82 24.83
N ALA A 313 -3.58 -10.75 24.43
CA ALA A 313 -4.13 -11.67 23.44
C ALA A 313 -3.59 -11.39 22.03
N ALA A 314 -3.69 -12.40 21.16
CA ALA A 314 -3.32 -12.26 19.77
C ALA A 314 -4.12 -11.12 19.11
N PRO A 315 -3.48 -10.29 18.28
CA PRO A 315 -4.19 -9.28 17.52
C PRO A 315 -5.32 -9.93 16.69
N SER A 316 -6.45 -9.25 16.57
CA SER A 316 -7.59 -9.76 15.80
C SER A 316 -8.03 -8.73 14.78
N GLY A 317 -8.24 -9.21 13.56
CA GLY A 317 -8.83 -8.41 12.51
C GLY A 317 -10.36 -8.31 12.56
N GLU A 318 -11.01 -9.04 13.45
CA GLU A 318 -12.46 -9.22 13.45
C GLU A 318 -13.13 -8.68 14.71
N ILE A 319 -12.33 -8.38 15.74
CA ILE A 319 -12.82 -8.02 17.06
C ILE A 319 -12.07 -6.79 17.59
N ALA A 320 -12.83 -5.75 17.91
CA ALA A 320 -12.36 -4.59 18.65
C ALA A 320 -12.93 -4.60 20.08
N TRP A 321 -12.13 -4.12 21.02
CA TRP A 321 -12.46 -4.01 22.43
C TRP A 321 -12.30 -2.59 22.92
N GLY A 322 -13.27 -2.09 23.68
CA GLY A 322 -13.08 -1.03 24.67
C GLY A 322 -13.24 -1.67 26.05
N ASP A 323 -12.34 -1.40 26.98
CA ASP A 323 -12.24 -2.14 28.24
C ASP A 323 -11.76 -1.19 29.34
N ASP A 324 -12.68 -0.76 30.21
CA ASP A 324 -12.46 0.15 31.32
C ASP A 324 -12.80 -0.54 32.65
N TYR A 325 -11.86 -0.55 33.59
CA TYR A 325 -12.01 -1.27 34.85
C TYR A 325 -11.27 -0.57 35.99
N GLY A 326 -11.73 -0.81 37.21
CA GLY A 326 -11.09 -0.23 38.38
C GLY A 326 -11.67 -0.76 39.67
N THR A 327 -10.87 -0.73 40.73
CA THR A 327 -11.33 -1.18 42.05
C THR A 327 -11.93 -0.01 42.80
N PHE A 328 -13.04 -0.25 43.49
CA PHE A 328 -13.71 0.69 44.37
C PHE A 328 -13.64 0.17 45.80
N THR A 329 -13.30 1.05 46.74
CA THR A 329 -13.30 0.71 48.16
C THR A 329 -13.87 1.85 48.98
N LEU A 330 -14.72 1.52 49.95
CA LEU A 330 -15.32 2.48 50.87
C LEU A 330 -14.71 2.32 52.27
N VAL A 331 -14.45 3.44 52.93
CA VAL A 331 -13.93 3.46 54.31
C VAL A 331 -14.82 4.33 55.20
N ALA A 332 -15.38 3.73 56.25
CA ALA A 332 -16.15 4.43 57.28
C ALA A 332 -15.54 4.31 58.67
N GLY A 333 -14.99 5.42 59.16
CA GLY A 333 -14.17 5.43 60.38
C GLY A 333 -12.95 4.52 60.21
N SER A 334 -12.86 3.47 61.04
CA SER A 334 -11.85 2.42 60.93
C SER A 334 -12.28 1.20 60.10
N CYS A 335 -13.52 1.19 59.59
CA CYS A 335 -14.06 0.07 58.83
C CYS A 335 -13.83 0.28 57.33
N ARG A 336 -13.50 -0.79 56.61
CA ARG A 336 -13.21 -0.76 55.16
C ARG A 336 -13.99 -1.88 54.47
N SER A 337 -14.57 -1.60 53.31
CA SER A 337 -15.16 -2.63 52.45
C SER A 337 -14.06 -3.46 51.78
N ASP A 338 -14.43 -4.61 51.22
CA ASP A 338 -13.55 -5.28 50.28
C ASP A 338 -13.38 -4.42 49.02
N ALA A 339 -12.33 -4.67 48.25
CA ALA A 339 -12.14 -4.05 46.95
C ALA A 339 -13.15 -4.64 45.97
N VAL A 340 -14.08 -3.81 45.50
CA VAL A 340 -15.09 -4.20 44.51
C VAL A 340 -14.63 -3.72 43.14
N GLU A 341 -14.42 -4.63 42.21
CA GLU A 341 -13.98 -4.28 40.86
C GLU A 341 -15.18 -3.86 40.01
N ALA A 342 -15.22 -2.57 39.65
CA ALA A 342 -16.08 -2.04 38.61
C ALA A 342 -15.47 -2.35 37.25
N MET A 343 -16.31 -2.75 36.30
CA MET A 343 -15.90 -2.96 34.92
C MET A 343 -16.94 -2.39 33.97
N SER A 344 -16.47 -2.02 32.79
CA SER A 344 -17.26 -1.86 31.59
C SER A 344 -16.42 -2.24 30.40
N PHE A 345 -17.02 -2.95 29.46
CA PHE A 345 -16.34 -3.26 28.22
C PHE A 345 -17.36 -3.34 27.09
N VAL A 346 -16.85 -3.04 25.89
CA VAL A 346 -17.52 -3.27 24.63
C VAL A 346 -16.73 -4.28 23.83
N ARG A 347 -17.41 -5.29 23.31
CA ARG A 347 -16.91 -6.19 22.29
C ARG A 347 -17.65 -5.85 21.01
N SER A 348 -16.89 -5.52 19.97
CA SER A 348 -17.45 -5.05 18.70
C SER A 348 -16.91 -5.87 17.55
N THR A 349 -17.83 -6.35 16.74
CA THR A 349 -17.66 -7.25 15.61
C THR A 349 -18.50 -6.76 14.43
N HIS A 350 -18.42 -7.48 13.32
CA HIS A 350 -19.09 -7.10 12.08
C HIS A 350 -20.62 -7.31 12.14
N LEU A 351 -21.36 -6.66 11.24
CA LEU A 351 -22.83 -6.62 11.21
C LEU A 351 -23.53 -7.99 11.17
N LEU A 352 -22.84 -9.01 10.64
CA LEU A 352 -23.35 -10.38 10.56
C LEU A 352 -23.03 -11.22 11.81
N ASP A 353 -22.06 -10.81 12.62
CA ASP A 353 -21.78 -11.41 13.93
C ASP A 353 -22.64 -10.68 14.97
N THR A 354 -23.49 -11.43 15.66
CA THR A 354 -24.40 -10.90 16.67
C THR A 354 -23.86 -11.12 18.09
N SER A 355 -22.59 -11.47 18.24
CA SER A 355 -21.95 -11.71 19.53
C SER A 355 -21.35 -10.46 20.16
N ASP A 356 -21.64 -9.27 19.62
CA ASP A 356 -21.30 -8.00 20.24
C ASP A 356 -21.80 -7.92 21.68
N GLN A 357 -21.02 -7.29 22.54
CA GLN A 357 -21.31 -7.19 23.95
C GLN A 357 -21.14 -5.75 24.41
N HIS A 358 -22.11 -5.24 25.15
CA HIS A 358 -22.01 -3.95 25.83
C HIS A 358 -22.24 -4.16 27.31
N MET A 359 -21.19 -4.43 28.06
CA MET A 359 -21.33 -4.88 29.45
C MET A 359 -20.79 -3.84 30.42
N TRP A 360 -21.44 -3.72 31.57
CA TRP A 360 -20.92 -3.01 32.74
C TRP A 360 -21.37 -3.69 34.01
N GLY A 361 -20.66 -3.46 35.11
CA GLY A 361 -21.07 -3.94 36.42
C GLY A 361 -19.89 -4.27 37.32
N VAL A 362 -20.06 -5.32 38.11
CA VAL A 362 -19.05 -5.80 39.06
C VAL A 362 -18.44 -7.11 38.55
N THR A 363 -17.11 -7.25 38.61
CA THR A 363 -16.44 -8.50 38.24
C THR A 363 -16.94 -9.66 39.11
N GLY A 364 -17.39 -10.74 38.47
CA GLY A 364 -17.96 -11.91 39.16
C GLY A 364 -19.31 -11.66 39.84
N GLY A 365 -19.91 -10.49 39.66
CA GLY A 365 -21.16 -10.07 40.29
C GLY A 365 -22.25 -9.71 39.28
N GLU A 366 -23.15 -8.83 39.71
CA GLU A 366 -24.26 -8.34 38.90
C GLU A 366 -23.75 -7.50 37.71
N ARG A 367 -24.39 -7.68 36.55
CA ARG A 367 -24.01 -7.04 35.29
C ARG A 367 -25.23 -6.45 34.59
N GLY A 368 -25.05 -5.27 34.02
CA GLY A 368 -25.97 -4.71 33.04
C GLY A 368 -25.45 -4.95 31.62
N GLU A 369 -26.38 -4.96 30.68
CA GLU A 369 -26.13 -5.10 29.25
C GLU A 369 -26.83 -3.96 28.50
N GLY A 370 -26.09 -3.32 27.58
CA GLY A 370 -26.58 -2.26 26.69
C GLY A 370 -26.98 -2.80 25.32
N ASP A 371 -27.50 -1.92 24.45
CA ASP A 371 -27.79 -2.30 23.07
C ASP A 371 -26.52 -2.25 22.22
N ALA A 372 -25.75 -3.32 22.31
CA ALA A 372 -24.51 -3.49 21.56
C ALA A 372 -24.71 -3.28 20.04
N ARG A 373 -25.92 -3.58 19.54
CA ARG A 373 -26.19 -3.63 18.10
C ARG A 373 -26.34 -2.25 17.47
N THR A 374 -26.92 -1.32 18.20
CA THR A 374 -27.08 0.08 17.75
C THR A 374 -25.91 0.95 18.19
N ASP A 375 -25.19 0.57 19.24
CA ASP A 375 -24.18 1.45 19.83
C ASP A 375 -22.76 1.17 19.36
N HIS A 376 -22.40 -0.04 18.94
CA HIS A 376 -21.01 -0.29 18.54
C HIS A 376 -20.79 -1.47 17.58
N THR A 377 -21.84 -2.07 17.00
CA THR A 377 -21.69 -3.01 15.89
C THR A 377 -21.01 -2.36 14.69
N MET A 378 -20.02 -3.06 14.18
CA MET A 378 -19.21 -2.68 13.04
C MET A 378 -19.92 -3.12 11.73
N GLY A 379 -19.51 -2.59 10.57
CA GLY A 379 -20.14 -2.82 9.27
C GLY A 379 -20.11 -4.26 8.76
N ASP A 380 -20.58 -4.49 7.53
CA ASP A 380 -20.66 -5.84 6.94
C ASP A 380 -19.27 -6.50 6.76
N CYS A 381 -19.20 -7.82 7.01
CA CYS A 381 -18.03 -8.67 6.81
C CYS A 381 -17.92 -9.21 5.38
N THR A 382 -18.91 -9.01 4.52
CA THR A 382 -18.96 -9.75 3.25
C THR A 382 -18.09 -9.06 2.19
N PRO A 383 -17.21 -9.78 1.45
CA PRO A 383 -16.89 -11.21 1.55
C PRO A 383 -15.67 -11.55 2.43
N LEU A 384 -14.93 -10.56 2.98
CA LEU A 384 -13.59 -10.76 3.57
C LEU A 384 -13.31 -9.93 4.86
N CYS A 385 -14.34 -9.70 5.66
CA CYS A 385 -14.31 -9.04 6.97
C CYS A 385 -13.68 -7.64 7.09
N PRO A 386 -14.08 -6.67 6.23
CA PRO A 386 -13.50 -5.33 6.22
C PRO A 386 -13.87 -4.42 7.41
N SER A 387 -14.84 -4.77 8.25
CA SER A 387 -15.42 -3.83 9.20
C SER A 387 -14.64 -3.64 10.50
N VAL A 388 -13.70 -4.54 10.79
CA VAL A 388 -12.78 -4.41 11.94
C VAL A 388 -11.32 -4.33 11.50
N TRP A 389 -10.96 -4.95 10.36
CA TRP A 389 -9.60 -4.98 9.83
C TRP A 389 -9.56 -5.20 8.33
N VAL A 390 -8.63 -4.55 7.63
CA VAL A 390 -8.62 -4.51 6.17
C VAL A 390 -7.30 -5.05 5.63
N ARG A 391 -7.42 -5.79 4.52
CA ARG A 391 -6.29 -6.12 3.64
C ARG A 391 -5.81 -4.84 2.97
N THR A 392 -4.66 -4.35 3.38
CA THR A 392 -3.99 -3.23 2.73
C THR A 392 -3.25 -3.70 1.47
N LEU A 393 -2.97 -2.78 0.55
CA LEU A 393 -1.90 -3.02 -0.41
C LEU A 393 -0.56 -3.06 0.34
N GLY A 394 0.07 -4.23 0.31
CA GLY A 394 1.43 -4.44 0.82
C GLY A 394 2.45 -4.30 -0.30
N PHE A 395 3.70 -4.07 0.09
CA PHE A 395 4.82 -4.20 -0.83
C PHE A 395 5.69 -5.34 -0.33
N GLN A 396 5.87 -6.38 -1.14
CA GLN A 396 6.78 -7.47 -0.83
C GLN A 396 8.15 -7.14 -1.41
N PRO A 397 9.15 -6.77 -0.59
CA PRO A 397 10.52 -6.68 -1.04
C PRO A 397 11.06 -8.09 -1.33
N ASN A 398 12.04 -8.18 -2.22
CA ASN A 398 12.86 -9.40 -2.31
C ASN A 398 13.66 -9.54 -1.00
N ASN A 399 14.07 -10.76 -0.66
CA ASN A 399 14.78 -11.15 0.56
C ASN A 399 16.18 -10.49 0.68
N ASP A 400 16.22 -9.18 0.87
CA ASP A 400 17.40 -8.35 1.10
C ASP A 400 18.55 -8.51 0.10
N SER A 401 18.22 -8.75 -1.18
CA SER A 401 19.23 -8.84 -2.22
C SER A 401 19.37 -7.51 -2.96
N ALA A 402 20.54 -6.86 -2.77
CA ALA A 402 20.97 -5.76 -3.64
C ALA A 402 21.07 -6.21 -5.11
N ALA A 403 21.22 -7.53 -5.34
CA ALA A 403 21.21 -8.12 -6.66
C ALA A 403 19.91 -7.77 -7.39
N ASP A 404 18.73 -7.95 -6.80
CA ASP A 404 17.42 -7.71 -7.44
C ASP A 404 16.88 -6.28 -7.22
N ALA A 405 17.75 -5.27 -7.13
CA ALA A 405 17.36 -3.88 -6.84
C ALA A 405 16.40 -3.71 -5.63
N TRP A 406 16.50 -4.60 -4.63
CA TRP A 406 15.60 -4.67 -3.45
C TRP A 406 14.12 -4.90 -3.78
N GLY A 407 13.83 -5.56 -4.90
CA GLY A 407 12.47 -5.86 -5.37
C GLY A 407 11.71 -4.65 -5.90
N GLN A 408 12.40 -3.54 -6.19
CA GLN A 408 11.78 -2.31 -6.66
C GLN A 408 11.40 -2.42 -8.14
N PRO A 409 10.15 -2.08 -8.51
CA PRO A 409 9.62 -2.40 -9.83
C PRO A 409 10.35 -1.67 -10.96
N LYS A 410 10.96 -2.46 -11.84
CA LYS A 410 11.49 -2.00 -13.12
C LYS A 410 10.36 -1.94 -14.14
N VAL A 411 10.33 -0.85 -14.90
CA VAL A 411 9.43 -0.67 -16.03
C VAL A 411 10.20 -0.64 -17.33
N LEU A 412 9.97 -1.66 -18.15
CA LEU A 412 10.66 -1.84 -19.41
C LEU A 412 9.82 -1.34 -20.57
N VAL A 413 10.45 -0.56 -21.46
CA VAL A 413 9.87 -0.13 -22.73
C VAL A 413 10.78 -0.56 -23.86
N ALA A 414 10.19 -1.24 -24.84
CA ALA A 414 10.85 -1.57 -26.10
C ALA A 414 10.06 -0.93 -27.25
N LEU A 415 10.74 -0.08 -28.03
CA LEU A 415 10.19 0.59 -29.19
C LEU A 415 10.89 0.10 -30.45
N GLN A 416 10.16 0.05 -31.55
CA GLN A 416 10.68 -0.36 -32.84
C GLN A 416 10.26 0.59 -33.94
N ARG A 417 11.21 0.91 -34.82
CA ARG A 417 11.01 1.67 -36.05
C ARG A 417 11.33 0.78 -37.25
N ASP A 418 10.44 0.76 -38.24
CA ASP A 418 10.65 0.02 -39.50
C ASP A 418 11.23 0.92 -40.60
N LEU A 419 12.48 0.66 -40.98
CA LEU A 419 13.22 1.39 -42.02
C LEU A 419 12.86 0.94 -43.45
N ASN A 420 11.99 -0.07 -43.63
CA ASN A 420 11.53 -0.52 -44.95
C ASN A 420 10.36 0.29 -45.51
N ARG A 421 9.77 1.18 -44.70
CA ARG A 421 8.60 1.97 -45.09
C ARG A 421 8.83 2.81 -46.36
N PRO A 422 8.04 2.61 -47.44
CA PRO A 422 8.28 3.24 -48.73
C PRO A 422 8.03 4.75 -48.73
N ASP A 423 7.10 5.22 -47.90
CA ASP A 423 6.66 6.61 -47.73
C ASP A 423 7.71 7.52 -47.07
N ARG A 424 8.73 6.93 -46.44
CA ARG A 424 9.77 7.67 -45.69
C ARG A 424 11.17 7.52 -46.30
N ARG A 425 11.28 7.07 -47.55
CA ARG A 425 12.56 7.01 -48.27
C ARG A 425 13.03 8.42 -48.62
N PHE A 426 14.15 8.83 -48.05
CA PHE A 426 14.76 10.09 -48.44
C PHE A 426 15.46 9.97 -49.81
N PRO A 427 15.40 10.99 -50.67
CA PRO A 427 16.02 10.94 -52.00
C PRO A 427 17.56 10.83 -51.97
N TRP A 428 18.17 11.06 -50.81
CA TRP A 428 19.60 10.87 -50.53
C TRP A 428 19.92 9.54 -49.82
N GLU A 429 18.96 8.63 -49.62
CA GLU A 429 19.21 7.25 -49.18
C GLU A 429 19.80 6.40 -50.31
N LEU A 430 21.03 6.70 -50.70
CA LEU A 430 21.76 5.95 -51.71
C LEU A 430 22.18 4.57 -51.19
N HIS A 431 22.06 3.55 -52.03
CA HIS A 431 22.49 2.19 -51.71
C HIS A 431 23.98 2.04 -51.99
N PHE A 432 24.76 1.92 -50.91
CA PHE A 432 26.17 1.58 -50.97
C PHE A 432 26.41 0.28 -50.23
N LYS A 433 27.29 -0.54 -50.80
CA LYS A 433 27.77 -1.79 -50.20
C LYS A 433 29.17 -1.56 -49.66
N PHE A 434 29.35 -1.76 -48.36
CA PHE A 434 30.67 -1.70 -47.72
C PHE A 434 31.12 -3.12 -47.36
N PRO A 435 32.15 -3.66 -48.05
CA PRO A 435 32.76 -4.93 -47.67
C PRO A 435 33.73 -4.71 -46.51
N PHE A 436 33.62 -5.52 -45.44
CA PHE A 436 34.54 -5.46 -44.29
C PHE A 436 35.70 -6.46 -44.36
N SER A 437 35.83 -7.23 -45.45
CA SER A 437 36.96 -8.15 -45.66
C SER A 437 37.50 -8.08 -47.08
N ALA A 438 38.83 -8.19 -47.21
CA ALA A 438 39.52 -8.17 -48.49
C ALA A 438 39.44 -9.51 -49.27
N THR A 439 38.99 -10.60 -48.62
CA THR A 439 39.09 -11.97 -49.13
C THR A 439 37.80 -12.52 -49.75
N GLY A 440 36.82 -11.67 -50.06
CA GLY A 440 35.60 -12.06 -50.80
C GLY A 440 34.50 -12.72 -49.96
N ASP A 441 34.82 -13.29 -48.80
CA ASP A 441 33.85 -13.85 -47.84
C ASP A 441 33.32 -12.80 -46.82
N ALA A 442 33.33 -11.53 -47.21
CA ALA A 442 33.15 -10.39 -46.32
C ALA A 442 31.71 -10.21 -45.83
N ALA A 443 31.56 -9.81 -44.57
CA ALA A 443 30.34 -9.14 -44.16
C ALA A 443 30.13 -7.87 -45.02
N GLU A 444 28.93 -7.70 -45.60
CA GLU A 444 28.56 -6.52 -46.38
C GLU A 444 27.49 -5.73 -45.62
N TRP A 445 27.67 -4.42 -45.50
CA TRP A 445 26.64 -3.53 -44.94
C TRP A 445 25.95 -2.70 -46.02
N ASP A 446 24.61 -2.68 -45.98
CA ASP A 446 23.77 -1.78 -46.77
C ASP A 446 23.71 -0.41 -46.09
N GLY A 447 24.15 0.63 -46.80
CA GLY A 447 24.07 2.05 -46.42
C GLY A 447 22.71 2.53 -45.89
N ARG A 448 21.63 1.84 -46.26
CA ARG A 448 20.26 2.14 -45.84
C ARG A 448 19.89 1.48 -44.52
N GLY A 449 20.73 0.62 -43.95
CA GLY A 449 20.49 -0.08 -42.68
C GLY A 449 19.40 -1.14 -42.76
N ARG A 450 19.18 -1.76 -43.93
CA ARG A 450 18.12 -2.77 -44.14
C ARG A 450 18.63 -4.20 -44.13
N LYS A 451 19.85 -4.41 -44.62
CA LYS A 451 20.45 -5.74 -44.75
C LYS A 451 21.90 -5.73 -44.28
N LEU A 452 22.27 -6.81 -43.59
CA LEU A 452 23.64 -7.12 -43.26
C LEU A 452 23.95 -8.52 -43.81
N HIS A 453 24.98 -8.63 -44.63
CA HIS A 453 25.56 -9.91 -45.00
C HIS A 453 26.62 -10.25 -43.97
N THR A 454 26.62 -11.48 -43.47
CA THR A 454 27.65 -11.97 -42.52
C THR A 454 28.15 -13.32 -42.98
N ARG A 455 29.31 -13.75 -42.47
CA ARG A 455 29.86 -15.07 -42.78
C ARG A 455 28.85 -16.16 -42.37
N GLY A 456 28.31 -16.87 -43.36
CA GLY A 456 27.30 -17.94 -43.15
C GLY A 456 25.84 -17.51 -43.18
N SER A 457 25.53 -16.22 -43.35
CA SER A 457 24.15 -15.73 -43.57
C SER A 457 24.10 -14.62 -44.61
N ASN A 458 23.47 -14.93 -45.73
CA ASN A 458 23.51 -14.09 -46.92
C ASN A 458 22.45 -12.97 -46.96
N ASN A 459 21.70 -12.69 -45.89
CA ASN A 459 20.70 -11.59 -45.84
C ASN A 459 20.09 -11.43 -44.43
N LEU A 460 20.84 -11.02 -43.42
CA LEU A 460 20.22 -10.64 -42.12
C LEU A 460 19.40 -9.37 -42.33
N ASN A 461 18.10 -9.44 -42.02
CA ASN A 461 17.23 -8.28 -42.05
C ASN A 461 17.47 -7.41 -40.82
N ILE A 462 18.09 -6.25 -41.01
CA ILE A 462 18.35 -5.25 -39.96
C ILE A 462 17.47 -3.99 -40.13
N SER A 463 16.43 -4.06 -40.97
CA SER A 463 15.54 -2.93 -41.24
C SER A 463 14.74 -2.48 -40.02
N ARG A 464 14.73 -3.27 -38.96
CA ARG A 464 14.03 -2.97 -37.73
C ARG A 464 15.01 -2.38 -36.72
N GLN A 465 14.85 -1.10 -36.47
CA GLN A 465 15.60 -0.39 -35.46
C GLN A 465 14.87 -0.52 -34.12
N THR A 466 15.54 -1.06 -33.11
CA THR A 466 14.96 -1.25 -31.77
C THR A 466 15.68 -0.35 -30.77
N ALA A 467 14.91 0.33 -29.92
CA ALA A 467 15.41 0.99 -28.72
C ALA A 467 14.74 0.37 -27.51
N VAL A 468 15.51 0.18 -26.45
CA VAL A 468 15.01 -0.31 -25.16
C VAL A 468 15.47 0.64 -24.08
N SER A 469 14.59 0.89 -23.12
CA SER A 469 14.87 1.72 -21.96
C SER A 469 14.16 1.17 -20.73
N THR A 470 14.79 1.37 -19.58
CA THR A 470 14.29 0.91 -18.28
C THR A 470 14.13 2.09 -17.36
N GLY A 471 12.91 2.25 -16.84
CA GLY A 471 12.64 3.09 -15.69
C GLY A 471 12.57 2.21 -14.44
N ILE A 472 12.80 2.79 -13.27
CA ILE A 472 12.52 2.14 -11.99
C ILE A 472 11.65 3.05 -11.15
N ALA A 473 10.62 2.49 -10.53
CA ALA A 473 9.92 3.17 -9.44
C ALA A 473 10.54 2.70 -8.12
N TYR A 474 11.20 3.62 -7.43
CA TYR A 474 12.05 3.31 -6.28
C TYR A 474 11.59 4.05 -5.02
N TYR A 475 11.70 3.41 -3.88
CA TYR A 475 11.41 3.98 -2.57
C TYR A 475 12.66 4.60 -1.98
N HIS A 476 12.61 5.88 -1.60
CA HIS A 476 13.71 6.50 -0.86
C HIS A 476 13.26 7.69 -0.01
N ARG A 477 13.38 7.54 1.31
CA ARG A 477 13.15 8.62 2.27
C ARG A 477 14.46 9.29 2.68
N ARG A 478 14.50 10.62 2.58
CA ARG A 478 15.68 11.41 2.93
C ARG A 478 16.08 11.14 4.39
N ASN A 479 17.37 10.89 4.62
CA ASN A 479 17.98 10.55 5.93
C ASN A 479 17.53 9.20 6.52
N HIS A 480 16.85 8.35 5.76
CA HIS A 480 16.39 7.02 6.17
C HIS A 480 16.66 6.02 5.05
N TRP A 481 17.93 5.85 4.72
CA TRP A 481 18.39 5.00 3.60
C TRP A 481 18.25 3.50 3.89
N ASP A 482 18.25 3.11 5.16
CA ASP A 482 17.99 1.74 5.63
C ASP A 482 16.51 1.36 5.65
N GLU A 483 15.61 2.30 5.35
CA GLU A 483 14.18 2.03 5.41
C GLU A 483 13.73 1.20 4.21
N PHE A 484 13.24 -0.01 4.47
CA PHE A 484 12.73 -0.90 3.45
C PHE A 484 11.57 -0.27 2.65
N PRO A 485 11.48 -0.56 1.33
CA PRO A 485 10.35 -0.15 0.52
C PRO A 485 9.02 -0.56 1.16
N ASN A 486 8.12 0.40 1.32
CA ASN A 486 6.83 0.19 1.97
C ASN A 486 5.74 1.08 1.37
N LEU A 487 4.49 0.74 1.69
CA LEU A 487 3.30 1.51 1.33
C LEU A 487 2.67 2.18 2.57
N LEU A 488 3.50 2.60 3.52
CA LEU A 488 3.10 3.52 4.59
C LEU A 488 3.57 4.94 4.31
N ASN A 489 4.63 5.09 3.53
CA ASN A 489 5.27 6.36 3.29
C ASN A 489 5.23 6.72 1.79
N PRO A 490 4.72 7.91 1.41
CA PRO A 490 4.61 8.34 0.01
C PRO A 490 5.94 8.93 -0.48
N PHE A 491 7.03 8.16 -0.44
CA PHE A 491 8.36 8.55 -0.92
C PHE A 491 8.81 7.74 -2.13
N TRP A 492 7.88 7.20 -2.90
CA TRP A 492 8.15 6.57 -4.18
C TRP A 492 8.48 7.61 -5.23
N ARG A 493 9.55 7.35 -5.98
CA ARG A 493 10.13 8.22 -7.01
C ARG A 493 10.40 7.40 -8.26
N ALA A 494 10.71 8.07 -9.34
CA ALA A 494 11.06 7.44 -10.60
C ALA A 494 12.43 7.94 -11.08
N THR A 495 13.19 7.05 -11.71
CA THR A 495 14.40 7.41 -12.46
C THR A 495 14.61 6.43 -13.61
N LEU A 496 15.45 6.82 -14.57
CA LEU A 496 15.98 5.89 -15.55
C LEU A 496 17.14 5.11 -14.95
N VAL A 497 17.26 3.86 -15.35
CA VAL A 497 18.32 2.94 -14.92
C VAL A 497 18.80 2.09 -16.09
N PRO A 498 20.00 1.52 -16.00
CA PRO A 498 20.43 0.45 -16.89
C PRO A 498 19.45 -0.72 -16.86
N ILE A 499 19.37 -1.45 -17.96
CA ILE A 499 18.48 -2.61 -18.08
C ILE A 499 18.87 -3.78 -17.18
N ASP A 500 20.12 -3.80 -16.73
CA ASP A 500 20.74 -4.81 -15.88
C ASP A 500 20.90 -4.32 -14.44
N VAL A 501 20.13 -3.32 -14.01
CA VAL A 501 20.18 -2.75 -12.64
C VAL A 501 19.98 -3.79 -11.53
N ASP A 502 19.29 -4.88 -11.83
CA ASP A 502 18.97 -6.00 -10.95
C ASP A 502 19.81 -7.27 -11.29
N ASN A 503 20.82 -7.12 -12.14
CA ASN A 503 21.67 -8.20 -12.60
C ASN A 503 20.94 -9.43 -13.17
N ASP A 504 19.65 -9.36 -13.59
CA ASP A 504 19.00 -10.49 -14.28
C ASP A 504 19.38 -10.46 -15.77
N PRO A 505 20.23 -11.40 -16.22
CA PRO A 505 20.64 -11.43 -17.62
C PRO A 505 19.49 -11.78 -18.57
N ARG A 506 18.34 -12.23 -18.06
CA ARG A 506 17.23 -12.71 -18.89
C ARG A 506 16.28 -11.59 -19.28
N ASP A 507 16.31 -10.44 -18.62
CA ASP A 507 15.31 -9.38 -18.81
C ASP A 507 15.21 -8.90 -20.25
N LEU A 508 16.30 -8.44 -20.86
CA LEU A 508 16.24 -8.03 -22.26
C LEU A 508 15.91 -9.21 -23.20
N GLY A 509 16.41 -10.40 -22.87
CA GLY A 509 16.16 -11.60 -23.68
C GLY A 509 14.70 -12.02 -23.69
N ARG A 510 14.02 -11.86 -22.56
CA ARG A 510 12.57 -12.03 -22.39
C ARG A 510 11.83 -10.88 -23.05
N ALA A 511 12.25 -9.63 -22.86
CA ALA A 511 11.63 -8.46 -23.47
C ALA A 511 11.57 -8.51 -25.00
N LEU A 512 12.59 -9.12 -25.61
CA LEU A 512 12.76 -9.32 -27.05
C LEU A 512 12.61 -10.80 -27.45
N SER A 513 11.75 -11.56 -26.76
CA SER A 513 11.62 -13.01 -26.97
C SER A 513 11.09 -13.41 -28.35
N GLY A 514 10.23 -12.56 -28.94
CA GLY A 514 9.56 -12.82 -30.21
C GLY A 514 10.55 -13.12 -31.34
N GLN A 515 10.16 -14.04 -32.23
CA GLN A 515 11.02 -14.49 -33.35
C GLN A 515 11.51 -13.32 -34.23
N ASP A 516 10.68 -12.29 -34.36
CA ASP A 516 10.97 -11.04 -35.07
C ASP A 516 12.14 -10.24 -34.49
N TYR A 517 12.53 -10.51 -33.24
CA TYR A 517 13.54 -9.78 -32.47
C TYR A 517 14.77 -10.63 -32.13
N LYS A 518 14.82 -11.86 -32.67
CA LYS A 518 15.88 -12.85 -32.38
C LYS A 518 17.27 -12.28 -32.60
N TRP A 519 17.52 -11.53 -33.67
CA TRP A 519 18.86 -11.02 -33.94
C TRP A 519 19.29 -9.95 -32.93
N GLN A 520 18.39 -9.05 -32.52
CA GLN A 520 18.69 -8.02 -31.51
C GLN A 520 19.02 -8.67 -30.17
N ARG A 521 18.23 -9.68 -29.78
CA ARG A 521 18.48 -10.50 -28.59
C ARG A 521 19.82 -11.22 -28.67
N ASP A 522 20.11 -11.88 -29.79
CA ASP A 522 21.36 -12.63 -29.96
C ASP A 522 22.58 -11.69 -29.97
N ALA A 523 22.46 -10.52 -30.60
CA ALA A 523 23.50 -9.49 -30.62
C ALA A 523 23.78 -8.95 -29.21
N TRP A 524 22.73 -8.69 -28.43
CA TRP A 524 22.88 -8.31 -27.02
C TRP A 524 23.56 -9.40 -26.19
N ASN A 525 23.11 -10.65 -26.31
CA ASN A 525 23.71 -11.77 -25.59
C ASN A 525 25.19 -11.95 -25.95
N ALA A 526 25.55 -11.73 -27.22
CA ALA A 526 26.94 -11.75 -27.67
C ALA A 526 27.77 -10.60 -27.08
N LEU A 527 27.22 -9.38 -27.02
CA LEU A 527 27.88 -8.23 -26.39
C LEU A 527 28.13 -8.49 -24.90
N ARG A 528 27.11 -8.95 -24.18
CA ARG A 528 27.24 -9.31 -22.76
C ARG A 528 28.26 -10.43 -22.56
N GLY A 529 28.22 -11.48 -23.39
CA GLY A 529 29.20 -12.58 -23.35
C GLY A 529 30.64 -12.13 -23.63
N ALA A 530 30.81 -11.00 -24.33
CA ALA A 530 32.11 -10.35 -24.53
C ALA A 530 32.49 -9.38 -23.40
N GLY A 531 31.73 -9.33 -22.30
CA GLY A 531 31.99 -8.47 -21.14
C GLY A 531 31.49 -7.03 -21.29
N TYR A 532 30.65 -6.74 -22.29
CA TYR A 532 29.93 -5.46 -22.34
C TYR A 532 28.77 -5.51 -21.35
N GLU A 533 29.05 -5.18 -20.10
CA GLU A 533 28.07 -4.64 -19.17
C GLU A 533 27.68 -3.25 -19.68
N ALA A 534 26.39 -2.94 -19.75
CA ALA A 534 25.95 -1.70 -20.39
C ALA A 534 26.36 -0.49 -19.54
N LEU A 535 27.56 0.06 -19.80
CA LEU A 535 28.07 1.35 -19.31
C LEU A 535 27.86 1.57 -17.80
N ARG A 536 28.86 1.22 -16.98
CA ARG A 536 28.92 1.63 -15.56
C ARG A 536 28.62 3.12 -15.36
#